data_AF-A0A7W0WH98-F1
#
_entry.id   AF-A0A7W0WH98-F1
#
_cell.length_a   1.000
_cell.length_b   1.000
_cell.length_c   1.000
_cell.angle_alpha   90.00
_cell.angle_beta   90.00
_cell.angle_gamma   90.00
#
_symmetry.space_group_name_H-M   'P 1'
#
loop_
_entity.id
_entity.type
_entity.pdbx_description
1 polymer ?
#
loop_
_entity_poly.entity_id
_entity_poly.type
_entity_poly.pdbx_seq_one_letter_code
_entity_poly.pdbx_strand_id
1 'polypeptide(L)' 'REEHTLLSPDAIAETYWQLHSQDRTAWTLELDLRPSVESF' A
#
# COMPACT_ATOMS: atom_id res chain seq x y z
N ARG A 1 -11.55 9.95 15.30
CA ARG A 1 -10.89 9.97 13.99
C ARG A 1 -11.61 8.93 13.15
N GLU A 2 -12.17 9.30 11.99
CA GLU A 2 -12.95 8.36 11.17
C GLU A 2 -12.02 7.29 10.59
N GLU A 3 -12.42 6.02 10.66
CA GLU A 3 -11.57 4.87 10.37
C GLU A 3 -11.03 4.87 8.92
N HIS A 4 -11.80 5.42 7.97
CA HIS A 4 -11.44 5.54 6.57
C HIS A 4 -10.51 6.72 6.23
N THR A 5 -10.16 7.56 7.22
CA THR A 5 -9.23 8.69 7.04
C THR A 5 -7.75 8.29 7.18
N LEU A 6 -7.50 7.01 7.49
CA LEU A 6 -6.18 6.43 7.67
C LEU A 6 -6.00 5.22 6.77
N LEU A 7 -4.73 4.86 6.52
CA LEU A 7 -4.41 3.58 5.94
C LEU A 7 -4.78 2.45 6.91
N SER A 8 -5.48 1.45 6.40
CA SER A 8 -5.72 0.21 7.12
C SER A 8 -4.41 -0.56 7.29
N PRO A 9 -4.08 -1.05 8.50
CA PRO A 9 -2.94 -1.94 8.71
C PRO A 9 -2.97 -3.18 7.82
N ASP A 10 -4.16 -3.74 7.58
CA ASP A 10 -4.33 -4.93 6.72
C ASP A 10 -4.00 -4.59 5.26
N ALA A 11 -4.39 -3.40 4.79
CA ALA A 11 -4.06 -2.94 3.45
C ALA A 11 -2.54 -2.71 3.28
N ILE A 12 -1.87 -2.20 4.33
CA ILE A 12 -0.41 -2.05 4.35
C ILE A 12 0.27 -3.43 4.29
N ALA A 13 -0.18 -4.38 5.11
CA ALA A 13 0.38 -5.72 5.16
C ALA A 13 0.22 -6.46 3.82
N GLU A 14 -0.97 -6.40 3.22
CA GLU A 14 -1.23 -6.99 1.91
C GLU A 14 -0.33 -6.39 0.82
N THR A 15 -0.22 -5.05 0.78
CA THR A 15 0.64 -4.37 -0.18
C THR A 15 2.11 -4.80 -0.03
N TYR A 16 2.59 -4.93 1.21
CA TYR A 16 3.93 -5.45 1.47
C TYR A 16 4.09 -6.90 1.00
N TRP A 17 3.10 -7.77 1.24
CA TRP A 17 3.15 -9.16 0.81
C TRP A 17 3.25 -9.31 -0.71
N GLN A 18 2.54 -8.46 -1.46
CA GLN A 18 2.64 -8.40 -2.91
C GLN A 18 4.04 -7.96 -3.37
N LEU A 19 4.65 -6.96 -2.72
CA LEU A 19 6.03 -6.54 -3.00
C LEU A 19 7.05 -7.64 -2.68
N HIS A 20 6.88 -8.33 -1.55
CA HIS A 20 7.76 -9.44 -1.16
C HIS A 20 7.70 -10.61 -2.16
N SER A 21 6.52 -10.85 -2.73
CA SER A 21 6.25 -11.98 -3.63
C SER A 21 6.58 -11.69 -5.10
N GLN A 22 7.19 -10.54 -5.42
CA GLN A 22 7.56 -10.19 -6.80
C GLN A 22 8.59 -11.16 -7.39
N ASP A 23 8.53 -11.33 -8.72
CA ASP A 23 9.54 -12.10 -9.42
C ASP A 23 10.93 -11.44 -9.28
N ARG A 24 11.97 -12.25 -9.13
CA ARG A 24 13.33 -11.74 -8.91
C ARG A 24 13.86 -10.86 -10.05
N THR A 25 13.29 -10.97 -11.24
CA THR A 25 13.68 -10.20 -12.42
C THR A 25 12.82 -8.96 -12.66
N ALA A 26 11.72 -8.79 -11.91
CA ALA A 26 10.79 -7.68 -12.08
C ALA A 26 10.32 -7.14 -10.72
N TRP A 27 10.80 -5.96 -10.35
CA TRP A 27 10.59 -5.35 -9.03
C TRP A 27 10.08 -3.92 -9.14
N THR A 28 9.34 -3.50 -8.12
CA THR A 28 8.81 -2.13 -8.00
C THR A 28 9.86 -1.21 -7.39
N LEU A 29 10.18 -0.10 -8.08
CA LEU A 29 11.09 0.92 -7.58
C LEU A 29 10.43 1.85 -6.55
N GLU A 30 9.21 2.30 -6.81
CA GLU A 30 8.47 3.20 -5.94
C GLU A 30 6.98 2.85 -5.96
N LEU A 31 6.34 2.96 -4.80
CA LEU A 31 4.92 2.72 -4.62
C LEU A 31 4.37 3.68 -3.56
N ASP A 32 3.40 4.48 -3.96
CA ASP A 32 2.64 5.35 -3.06
C ASP A 32 1.38 4.63 -2.57
N LEU A 33 1.36 4.29 -1.29
CA LEU A 33 0.16 3.80 -0.62
C LEU A 33 -0.44 4.95 0.19
N ARG A 34 -1.65 5.39 -0.17
CA ARG A 34 -2.29 6.59 0.40
C ARG A 34 -3.76 6.32 0.76
N PRO A 35 -4.31 6.99 1.79
CA PRO A 35 -5.74 6.90 2.11
C PRO A 35 -6.60 7.40 0.95
N SER A 36 -7.73 6.72 0.69
CA SER A 36 -8.62 7.05 -0.44
C SER A 36 -9.30 8.43 -0.36
N VAL A 37 -9.35 9.02 0.83
CA VAL A 37 -10.05 10.29 1.10
C VAL A 37 -9.17 11.52 0.93
N GLU A 38 -7.93 11.35 0.46
CA GLU A 38 -7.01 12.47 0.28
C GLU A 38 -7.45 13.38 -0.88
N SER A 39 -7.37 14.70 -0.67
CA SER A 39 -7.71 15.71 -1.69
C SER A 39 -6.47 16.07 -2.54
N PHE A 40 -6.67 16.34 -3.83
CA PHE A 40 -5.61 16.66 -4.80
C PHE A 40 -5.70 18.10 -5.31
#